data_AF-A0A960K6Q7-F1
#
_entry.id   AF-A0A960K6Q7-F1
#
_cell.length_a   1.000
_cell.length_b   1.000
_cell.length_c   1.000
_cell.angle_alpha   90.00
_cell.angle_beta   90.00
_cell.angle_gamma   90.00
#
_symmetry.space_group_name_H-M   'P 1'
#
loop_
_entity.id
_entity.type
_entity.pdbx_description
1 polymer ?
#
loop_
_entity_poly.entity_id
_entity_poly.type
_entity_poly.pdbx_seq_one_letter_code
_entity_poly.pdbx_strand_id
1 'polypeptide(L)'
;GGLALLDAGDLEGAREALVSGLREGGEAFGSALVLRVGSLPADREDQRTWAFLLVETAREVLQRRDYATGGQASEVAAALVRDRLRGETPPDVRRDLAGLLTGLGTAWLEAGSTTEAEALLRRSLAVEVLPSSALLLAAFEEKHGRYLEALEVLDALLEREPGNRPARLRSAVNLHRTGRSGKARKVFRSLAEEARIPVEEEWVAVVAVEELVRMEKKAGRPQRGLELLDPARRRWPDNSRLLLLEVSLRQALEDSLGARKLLASRSRTPESELSERHLYARWPESGWGQVRERLLAELRVTQTRSVSASAVEAPGS
;
A
#
# COMPACT_ATOMS: atom_id res chain seq x y z
N GLY A 1 -6.09 -32.39 -11.23
CA GLY A 1 -6.90 -31.27 -11.75
C GLY A 1 -6.02 -30.04 -11.90
N GLY A 2 -6.01 -29.14 -10.90
CA GLY A 2 -5.38 -27.83 -11.00
C GLY A 2 -3.93 -27.77 -11.49
N LEU A 3 -3.04 -28.69 -11.04
CA LEU A 3 -1.66 -28.77 -11.55
C LEU A 3 -1.61 -28.98 -13.06
N ALA A 4 -2.40 -29.91 -13.59
CA ALA A 4 -2.45 -30.16 -15.03
C ALA A 4 -3.03 -28.98 -15.81
N LEU A 5 -3.95 -28.20 -15.21
CA LEU A 5 -4.48 -26.99 -15.82
C LEU A 5 -3.43 -25.87 -15.87
N LEU A 6 -2.61 -25.73 -14.82
CA LEU A 6 -1.47 -24.81 -14.86
C LEU A 6 -0.41 -25.21 -15.87
N ASP A 7 -0.09 -26.50 -15.94
CA ASP A 7 0.85 -27.03 -16.94
C ASP A 7 0.32 -26.77 -18.36
N ALA A 8 -1.01 -26.81 -18.56
CA ALA A 8 -1.69 -26.46 -19.80
C ALA A 8 -1.88 -24.95 -20.02
N GLY A 9 -1.50 -24.11 -19.06
CA GLY A 9 -1.64 -22.65 -19.12
C GLY A 9 -3.06 -22.11 -18.84
N ASP A 10 -3.99 -22.96 -18.43
CA ASP A 10 -5.36 -22.60 -18.05
C ASP A 10 -5.40 -22.07 -16.60
N LEU A 11 -5.05 -20.79 -16.44
CA LEU A 11 -5.04 -20.11 -15.14
C LEU A 11 -6.44 -19.98 -14.54
N GLU A 12 -7.47 -19.81 -15.37
CA GLU A 12 -8.84 -19.65 -14.91
C GLU A 12 -9.40 -20.98 -14.41
N GLY A 13 -9.26 -22.06 -15.17
CA GLY A 13 -9.63 -23.40 -14.73
C GLY A 13 -8.83 -23.85 -13.51
N ALA A 14 -7.54 -23.52 -13.42
CA ALA A 14 -6.76 -23.78 -12.21
C ALA A 14 -7.30 -23.01 -10.99
N ARG A 15 -7.74 -21.75 -11.18
CA ARG A 15 -8.34 -20.93 -10.11
C ARG A 15 -9.68 -21.52 -9.66
N GLU A 16 -10.55 -21.90 -10.59
CA GLU A 16 -11.83 -22.53 -10.28
C GLU A 16 -11.64 -23.84 -9.51
N ALA A 17 -10.69 -24.67 -9.94
CA ALA A 17 -10.33 -25.90 -9.25
C ALA A 17 -9.80 -25.64 -7.83
N LEU A 18 -9.03 -24.56 -7.61
CA LEU A 18 -8.59 -24.16 -6.27
C LEU A 18 -9.76 -23.73 -5.39
N VAL A 19 -10.68 -22.92 -5.90
CA VAL A 19 -11.85 -22.45 -5.14
C VAL A 19 -12.74 -23.64 -4.73
N SER A 20 -13.06 -24.53 -5.67
CA SER A 20 -13.86 -25.74 -5.37
C SER A 20 -13.13 -26.63 -4.36
N GLY A 21 -11.84 -26.90 -4.57
CA GLY A 21 -11.04 -27.72 -3.67
C GLY A 21 -10.93 -27.17 -2.24
N LEU A 22 -10.73 -25.85 -2.10
CA LEU A 22 -10.72 -25.19 -0.79
C LEU A 22 -12.10 -25.24 -0.13
N ARG A 23 -13.18 -24.98 -0.88
CA ARG A 23 -14.54 -24.98 -0.33
C ARG A 23 -14.97 -26.38 0.14
N GLU A 24 -14.62 -27.42 -0.60
CA GLU A 24 -15.04 -28.80 -0.31
C GLU A 24 -14.11 -29.50 0.69
N GLY A 25 -12.79 -29.34 0.53
CA GLY A 25 -11.78 -30.06 1.31
C GLY A 25 -11.18 -29.26 2.47
N GLY A 26 -11.44 -27.95 2.53
CA GLY A 26 -11.02 -27.07 3.62
C GLY A 26 -9.53 -27.13 3.95
N GLU A 27 -9.22 -27.20 5.24
CA GLU A 27 -7.85 -27.24 5.75
C GLU A 27 -7.05 -28.48 5.28
N ALA A 28 -7.72 -29.63 5.11
CA ALA A 28 -7.08 -30.85 4.64
C ALA A 28 -6.59 -30.70 3.18
N PHE A 29 -7.42 -30.10 2.33
CA PHE A 29 -7.02 -29.77 0.96
C PHE A 29 -5.89 -28.74 0.93
N GLY A 30 -6.00 -27.67 1.73
CA GLY A 30 -4.96 -26.65 1.84
C GLY A 30 -3.60 -27.23 2.27
N SER A 31 -3.60 -28.08 3.29
CA SER A 31 -2.39 -28.76 3.77
C SER A 31 -1.77 -29.68 2.71
N ALA A 32 -2.61 -30.46 2.02
CA ALA A 32 -2.16 -31.31 0.92
C ALA A 32 -1.56 -30.49 -0.24
N LEU A 33 -2.14 -29.32 -0.54
CA LEU A 33 -1.64 -28.42 -1.56
C LEU A 33 -0.28 -27.83 -1.18
N VAL A 34 -0.10 -27.38 0.07
CA VAL A 34 1.20 -26.90 0.57
C VAL A 34 2.26 -27.98 0.46
N LEU A 35 1.97 -29.20 0.89
CA LEU A 35 2.91 -30.33 0.79
C LEU A 35 3.25 -30.64 -0.68
N ARG A 36 2.24 -30.68 -1.55
CA ARG A 36 2.42 -31.00 -2.97
C ARG A 36 3.25 -29.93 -3.69
N VAL A 37 2.92 -28.66 -3.50
CA VAL A 37 3.63 -27.54 -4.14
C VAL A 37 5.01 -27.32 -3.52
N GLY A 38 5.14 -27.48 -2.19
CA GLY A 38 6.42 -27.41 -1.49
C GLY A 38 7.39 -28.53 -1.87
N SER A 39 6.86 -29.70 -2.27
CA SER A 39 7.67 -30.80 -2.81
C SER A 39 8.16 -30.59 -4.24
N LEU A 40 7.69 -29.54 -4.93
CA LEU A 40 8.19 -29.21 -6.26
C LEU A 40 9.65 -28.72 -6.16
N PRO A 41 10.51 -29.06 -7.13
CA PRO A 41 11.89 -28.59 -7.17
C PRO A 41 12.00 -27.05 -7.02
N ALA A 42 12.91 -26.60 -6.15
CA ALA A 42 13.05 -25.19 -5.77
C ALA A 42 13.53 -24.26 -6.92
N ASP A 43 14.04 -24.85 -8.00
CA ASP A 43 14.41 -24.20 -9.25
C ASP A 43 13.21 -23.88 -10.15
N ARG A 44 12.01 -24.39 -9.83
CA ARG A 44 10.81 -24.08 -10.60
C ARG A 44 10.16 -22.78 -10.14
N GLU A 45 9.89 -21.91 -11.13
CA GLU A 45 9.00 -20.74 -11.03
C GLU A 45 7.62 -21.07 -10.43
N ASP A 46 7.24 -22.35 -10.42
CA ASP A 46 5.97 -22.91 -9.98
C ASP A 46 5.55 -22.48 -8.57
N GLN A 47 6.44 -22.45 -7.57
CA GLN A 47 6.03 -22.07 -6.20
C GLN A 47 5.58 -20.61 -6.09
N ARG A 48 6.26 -19.70 -6.79
CA ARG A 48 5.88 -18.27 -6.86
C ARG A 48 4.57 -18.09 -7.63
N THR A 49 4.40 -18.84 -8.71
CA THR A 49 3.16 -18.90 -9.50
C THR A 49 1.98 -19.41 -8.69
N TRP A 50 2.15 -20.47 -7.92
CA TRP A 50 1.11 -21.01 -7.04
C TRP A 50 0.73 -20.03 -5.94
N ALA A 51 1.73 -19.40 -5.30
CA ALA A 51 1.47 -18.34 -4.33
C ALA A 51 0.66 -17.19 -4.97
N PHE A 52 1.05 -16.75 -6.17
CA PHE A 52 0.32 -15.73 -6.94
C PHE A 52 -1.14 -16.10 -7.21
N LEU A 53 -1.40 -17.30 -7.71
CA LEU A 53 -2.75 -17.77 -7.98
C LEU A 53 -3.61 -17.86 -6.73
N LEU A 54 -3.04 -18.32 -5.62
CA LEU A 54 -3.74 -18.35 -4.33
C LEU A 54 -4.02 -16.95 -3.79
N VAL A 55 -3.13 -15.98 -4.02
CA VAL A 55 -3.41 -14.56 -3.71
C VAL A 55 -4.58 -14.03 -4.52
N GLU A 56 -4.59 -14.23 -5.84
CA GLU A 56 -5.71 -13.79 -6.69
C GLU A 56 -7.02 -14.48 -6.27
N THR A 57 -6.96 -15.77 -5.96
CA THR A 57 -8.10 -16.55 -5.44
C THR A 57 -8.62 -15.97 -4.14
N ALA A 58 -7.73 -15.76 -3.15
CA ALA A 58 -8.09 -15.19 -1.87
C ALA A 58 -8.76 -13.81 -2.03
N ARG A 59 -8.19 -12.95 -2.87
CA ARG A 59 -8.71 -11.60 -3.13
C ARG A 59 -10.14 -11.63 -3.66
N GLU A 60 -10.40 -12.42 -4.70
CA GLU A 60 -11.74 -12.53 -5.30
C GLU A 60 -12.77 -13.09 -4.31
N VAL A 61 -12.40 -14.15 -3.60
CA VAL A 61 -13.28 -14.85 -2.67
C VAL A 61 -13.61 -13.95 -1.46
N LEU A 62 -12.63 -13.19 -0.96
CA LEU A 62 -12.85 -12.17 0.08
C LEU A 62 -13.76 -11.02 -0.39
N GLN A 63 -13.63 -10.58 -1.65
CA GLN A 63 -14.55 -9.58 -2.22
C GLN A 63 -15.99 -10.09 -2.29
N ARG A 64 -16.18 -11.40 -2.49
CA ARG A 64 -17.49 -12.07 -2.42
C ARG A 64 -17.97 -12.35 -1.00
N ARG A 65 -17.20 -11.95 0.03
CA ARG A 65 -17.47 -12.16 1.46
C ARG A 65 -17.51 -13.63 1.89
N ASP A 66 -16.85 -14.52 1.14
CA ASP A 66 -16.63 -15.91 1.54
C ASP A 66 -15.34 -15.98 2.38
N TYR A 67 -15.43 -15.49 3.62
CA TYR A 67 -14.26 -15.34 4.49
C TYR A 67 -13.59 -16.67 4.87
N ALA A 68 -14.34 -17.78 4.88
CA ALA A 68 -13.80 -19.10 5.19
C ALA A 68 -12.85 -19.56 4.08
N THR A 69 -13.32 -19.53 2.83
CA THR A 69 -12.50 -19.92 1.67
C THR A 69 -11.36 -18.93 1.44
N GLY A 70 -11.61 -17.62 1.63
CA GLY A 70 -10.59 -16.57 1.55
C GLY A 70 -9.50 -16.70 2.63
N GLY A 71 -9.90 -17.09 3.85
CA GLY A 71 -9.05 -17.51 4.97
C GLY A 71 -8.07 -18.58 4.57
N GLN A 72 -8.61 -19.72 4.14
CA GLN A 72 -7.82 -20.89 3.75
C GLN A 72 -6.89 -20.57 2.57
N ALA A 73 -7.38 -19.89 1.53
CA ALA A 73 -6.54 -19.47 0.40
C ALA A 73 -5.36 -18.59 0.85
N SER A 74 -5.61 -17.63 1.75
CA SER A 74 -4.59 -16.74 2.30
C SER A 74 -3.55 -17.50 3.13
N GLU A 75 -3.98 -18.44 3.97
CA GLU A 75 -3.09 -19.26 4.80
C GLU A 75 -2.18 -20.15 3.95
N VAL A 76 -2.73 -20.82 2.95
CA VAL A 76 -1.98 -21.66 2.01
C VAL A 76 -0.98 -20.80 1.23
N ALA A 77 -1.41 -19.67 0.67
CA ALA A 77 -0.50 -18.75 -0.04
C ALA A 77 0.66 -18.32 0.86
N ALA A 78 0.36 -17.93 2.09
CA ALA A 78 1.36 -17.49 3.05
C ALA A 78 2.26 -18.64 3.53
N ALA A 79 1.77 -19.88 3.56
CA ALA A 79 2.58 -21.06 3.84
C ALA A 79 3.57 -21.34 2.70
N LEU A 80 3.15 -21.25 1.44
CA LEU A 80 4.03 -21.39 0.28
C LEU A 80 5.11 -20.32 0.24
N VAL A 81 4.77 -19.07 0.56
CA VAL A 81 5.76 -17.99 0.68
C VAL A 81 6.82 -18.34 1.74
N ARG A 82 6.41 -18.85 2.91
CA ARG A 82 7.37 -19.27 3.95
C ARG A 82 8.25 -20.41 3.49
N ASP A 83 7.68 -21.40 2.81
CA ASP A 83 8.42 -22.56 2.33
C ASP A 83 9.47 -22.13 1.30
N ARG A 84 9.10 -21.27 0.35
CA ARG A 84 10.02 -20.72 -0.65
C ARG A 84 11.20 -19.97 -0.05
N LEU A 85 11.02 -19.35 1.11
CA LEU A 85 12.04 -18.59 1.84
C LEU A 85 12.98 -19.45 2.69
N ARG A 86 12.77 -20.78 2.80
CA ARG A 86 13.65 -21.67 3.59
C ARG A 86 15.06 -21.85 3.00
N GLY A 87 15.26 -21.46 1.74
CA GLY A 87 16.56 -21.49 1.06
C GLY A 87 17.01 -20.12 0.57
N GLU A 88 18.13 -20.10 -0.16
CA GLU A 88 18.58 -18.90 -0.85
C GLU A 88 17.51 -18.44 -1.84
N THR A 89 16.96 -17.26 -1.59
CA THR A 89 15.94 -16.65 -2.44
C THR A 89 16.52 -15.38 -3.06
N PRO A 90 16.57 -15.29 -4.40
CA PRO A 90 17.03 -14.09 -5.09
C PRO A 90 16.29 -12.82 -4.62
N PRO A 91 16.96 -11.64 -4.59
CA PRO A 91 16.36 -10.41 -4.08
C PRO A 91 15.06 -9.97 -4.81
N ASP A 92 14.99 -10.20 -6.12
CA ASP A 92 13.81 -9.95 -6.96
C ASP A 92 12.64 -10.88 -6.56
N VAL A 93 12.92 -12.17 -6.34
CA VAL A 93 11.91 -13.13 -5.87
C VAL A 93 11.44 -12.77 -4.46
N ARG A 94 12.35 -12.37 -3.55
CA ARG A 94 11.96 -11.88 -2.21
C ARG A 94 11.04 -10.67 -2.29
N ARG A 95 11.33 -9.72 -3.18
CA ARG A 95 10.48 -8.55 -3.43
C ARG A 95 9.09 -8.96 -3.91
N ASP A 96 8.98 -9.92 -4.82
CA ASP A 96 7.68 -10.41 -5.30
C ASP A 96 6.90 -11.14 -4.20
N LEU A 97 7.57 -11.99 -3.40
CA LEU A 97 6.95 -12.68 -2.27
C LEU A 97 6.43 -11.72 -1.19
N ALA A 98 7.19 -10.66 -0.88
CA ALA A 98 6.71 -9.58 -0.02
C ALA A 98 5.52 -8.84 -0.66
N GLY A 99 5.58 -8.57 -1.97
CA GLY A 99 4.47 -7.99 -2.74
C GLY A 99 3.18 -8.83 -2.69
N LEU A 100 3.30 -10.15 -2.76
CA LEU A 100 2.19 -11.11 -2.62
C LEU A 100 1.56 -11.03 -1.23
N LEU A 101 2.36 -11.04 -0.17
CA LEU A 101 1.88 -10.89 1.21
C LEU A 101 1.22 -9.52 1.42
N THR A 102 1.74 -8.46 0.81
CA THR A 102 1.14 -7.12 0.83
C THR A 102 -0.22 -7.11 0.12
N GLY A 103 -0.32 -7.78 -1.03
CA GLY A 103 -1.56 -7.95 -1.78
C GLY A 103 -2.65 -8.67 -0.98
N LEU A 104 -2.28 -9.74 -0.26
CA LEU A 104 -3.18 -10.43 0.69
C LEU A 104 -3.58 -9.54 1.86
N GLY A 105 -2.61 -8.90 2.52
CA GLY A 105 -2.89 -8.01 3.66
C GLY A 105 -3.86 -6.89 3.29
N THR A 106 -3.69 -6.32 2.10
CA THR A 106 -4.62 -5.31 1.55
C THR A 106 -6.02 -5.88 1.32
N ALA A 107 -6.13 -7.10 0.81
CA ALA A 107 -7.42 -7.77 0.61
C ALA A 107 -8.19 -7.93 1.93
N TRP A 108 -7.47 -8.29 3.00
CA TRP A 108 -8.04 -8.38 4.34
C TRP A 108 -8.46 -7.02 4.91
N LEU A 109 -7.68 -5.95 4.66
CA LEU A 109 -8.11 -4.59 5.00
C LEU A 109 -9.38 -4.17 4.28
N GLU A 110 -9.49 -4.49 2.99
CA GLU A 110 -10.68 -4.23 2.16
C GLU A 110 -11.90 -5.04 2.64
N ALA A 111 -11.67 -6.26 3.12
CA ALA A 111 -12.65 -7.14 3.73
C ALA A 111 -13.05 -6.74 5.17
N GLY A 112 -12.30 -5.80 5.78
CA GLY A 112 -12.55 -5.31 7.14
C GLY A 112 -11.92 -6.15 8.27
N SER A 113 -11.12 -7.17 7.94
CA SER A 113 -10.45 -8.01 8.95
C SER A 113 -9.06 -7.44 9.27
N THR A 114 -8.96 -6.79 10.43
CA THR A 114 -7.76 -6.02 10.81
C THR A 114 -6.62 -6.91 11.30
N THR A 115 -6.91 -8.01 12.00
CA THR A 115 -5.91 -8.91 12.59
C THR A 115 -5.09 -9.65 11.51
N GLU A 116 -5.77 -10.25 10.54
CA GLU A 116 -5.17 -11.00 9.43
C GLU A 116 -4.33 -10.07 8.54
N ALA A 117 -4.87 -8.88 8.26
CA ALA A 117 -4.16 -7.85 7.51
C ALA A 117 -2.84 -7.45 8.18
N GLU A 118 -2.87 -7.14 9.47
CA GLU A 118 -1.69 -6.77 10.26
C GLU A 118 -0.62 -7.86 10.24
N ALA A 119 -1.02 -9.11 10.48
CA ALA A 119 -0.11 -10.26 10.46
C ALA A 119 0.56 -10.43 9.10
N LEU A 120 -0.18 -10.30 8.01
CA LEU A 120 0.36 -10.42 6.65
C LEU A 120 1.28 -9.26 6.28
N LEU A 121 0.95 -8.02 6.66
CA LEU A 121 1.79 -6.86 6.41
C LEU A 121 3.12 -6.93 7.19
N ARG A 122 3.09 -7.35 8.46
CA ARG A 122 4.33 -7.59 9.23
C ARG A 122 5.18 -8.69 8.61
N ARG A 123 4.55 -9.78 8.16
CA ARG A 123 5.26 -10.85 7.46
C ARG A 123 5.87 -10.35 6.15
N SER A 124 5.17 -9.51 5.38
CA SER A 124 5.75 -8.87 4.19
C SER A 124 7.03 -8.12 4.51
N LEU A 125 7.01 -7.26 5.53
CA LEU A 125 8.17 -6.47 5.94
C LEU A 125 9.34 -7.33 6.45
N ALA A 126 9.05 -8.45 7.10
CA ALA A 126 10.08 -9.41 7.50
C ALA A 126 10.74 -10.10 6.30
N VAL A 127 10.03 -10.23 5.17
CA VAL A 127 10.59 -10.74 3.91
C VAL A 127 11.40 -9.67 3.19
N GLU A 128 10.82 -8.49 2.99
CA GLU A 128 11.48 -7.34 2.34
C GLU A 128 10.75 -6.05 2.73
N VAL A 129 11.49 -5.01 3.10
CA VAL A 129 10.90 -3.70 3.43
C VAL A 129 10.52 -3.00 2.12
N LEU A 130 9.27 -3.19 1.69
CA LEU A 130 8.70 -2.51 0.53
C LEU A 130 7.97 -1.23 0.95
N PRO A 131 8.07 -0.13 0.18
CA PRO A 131 7.36 1.12 0.49
C PRO A 131 5.86 0.94 0.70
N SER A 132 5.20 0.18 -0.17
CA SER A 132 3.76 -0.05 -0.07
C SER A 132 3.38 -0.79 1.21
N SER A 133 4.09 -1.86 1.55
CA SER A 133 3.85 -2.65 2.77
C SER A 133 4.10 -1.85 4.05
N ALA A 134 5.17 -1.05 4.08
CA ALA A 134 5.52 -0.21 5.22
C ALA A 134 4.52 0.92 5.40
N LEU A 135 4.11 1.59 4.32
CA LEU A 135 3.10 2.65 4.37
C LEU A 135 1.73 2.09 4.79
N LEU A 136 1.33 0.92 4.28
CA LEU A 136 0.10 0.25 4.68
C LEU A 136 0.10 -0.11 6.17
N LEU A 137 1.17 -0.74 6.67
CA LEU A 137 1.26 -1.08 8.08
C LEU A 137 1.31 0.19 8.94
N ALA A 138 2.10 1.20 8.60
CA ALA A 138 2.13 2.46 9.34
C ALA A 138 0.76 3.15 9.38
N ALA A 139 0.04 3.19 8.25
CA ALA A 139 -1.33 3.71 8.20
C ALA A 139 -2.29 2.87 9.07
N PHE A 140 -2.08 1.56 9.14
CA PHE A 140 -2.86 0.67 9.98
C PHE A 140 -2.60 0.95 11.47
N GLU A 141 -1.34 1.05 11.88
CA GLU A 141 -0.96 1.39 13.25
C GLU A 141 -1.50 2.77 13.66
N GLU A 142 -1.42 3.77 12.77
CA GLU A 142 -2.00 5.10 12.97
C GLU A 142 -3.50 5.07 13.27
N LYS A 143 -4.27 4.27 12.52
CA LYS A 143 -5.73 4.16 12.69
C LYS A 143 -6.11 3.48 14.00
N HIS A 144 -5.20 2.69 14.58
CA HIS A 144 -5.38 2.03 15.87
C HIS A 144 -4.70 2.78 17.03
N GLY A 145 -4.19 4.00 16.79
CA GLY A 145 -3.56 4.81 17.83
C GLY A 145 -2.15 4.36 18.25
N ARG A 146 -1.57 3.38 17.55
CA ARG A 146 -0.26 2.78 17.81
C ARG A 146 0.84 3.59 17.11
N TYR A 147 1.02 4.83 17.57
CA TYR A 147 1.86 5.82 16.89
C TYR A 147 3.37 5.53 17.00
N LEU A 148 3.80 4.79 18.03
CA LEU A 148 5.22 4.43 18.19
C LEU A 148 5.58 3.29 17.24
N GLU A 149 4.71 2.30 17.14
CA GLU A 149 4.80 1.17 16.20
C GLU A 149 4.78 1.67 14.75
N ALA A 150 3.92 2.67 14.45
CA ALA A 150 3.94 3.35 13.16
C ALA A 150 5.32 3.99 12.87
N LEU A 151 5.94 4.63 13.86
CA LEU A 151 7.26 5.23 13.70
C LEU A 151 8.35 4.20 13.46
N GLU A 152 8.34 3.06 14.16
CA GLU A 152 9.31 1.98 13.95
C GLU A 152 9.29 1.48 12.49
N VAL A 153 8.09 1.26 11.95
CA VAL A 153 7.91 0.84 10.55
C VAL A 153 8.38 1.91 9.56
N LEU A 154 8.05 3.17 9.84
CA LEU A 154 8.43 4.30 8.97
C LEU A 154 9.92 4.58 9.02
N ASP A 155 10.55 4.46 10.18
CA ASP A 155 11.99 4.66 10.35
C ASP A 155 12.75 3.59 9.54
N ALA A 156 12.34 2.32 9.60
CA ALA A 156 12.91 1.24 8.79
C ALA A 156 12.77 1.48 7.27
N LEU A 157 11.65 2.05 6.81
CA LEU A 157 11.47 2.44 5.42
C LEU A 157 12.39 3.63 5.06
N LEU A 158 12.46 4.65 5.90
CA LEU A 158 13.22 5.87 5.65
C LEU A 158 14.74 5.66 5.72
N GLU A 159 15.23 4.64 6.42
CA GLU A 159 16.62 4.20 6.36
C GLU A 159 17.02 3.73 4.95
N ARG A 160 16.10 3.08 4.23
CA ARG A 160 16.31 2.58 2.86
C ARG A 160 15.98 3.62 1.79
N GLU A 161 14.90 4.38 2.02
CA GLU A 161 14.41 5.39 1.10
C GLU A 161 14.22 6.75 1.81
N PRO A 162 15.31 7.48 2.11
CA PRO A 162 15.22 8.78 2.79
C PRO A 162 14.38 9.83 2.05
N GLY A 163 14.20 9.64 0.74
CA GLY A 163 13.42 10.52 -0.15
C GLY A 163 11.92 10.21 -0.19
N ASN A 164 11.42 9.17 0.49
CA ASN A 164 10.03 8.75 0.41
C ASN A 164 9.10 9.78 1.11
N ARG A 165 8.49 10.68 0.34
CA ARG A 165 7.71 11.82 0.87
C ARG A 165 6.49 11.39 1.68
N PRO A 166 5.66 10.41 1.23
CA PRO A 166 4.57 9.90 2.05
C PRO A 166 5.03 9.35 3.41
N ALA A 167 6.16 8.63 3.45
CA ALA A 167 6.71 8.11 4.71
C ALA A 167 7.21 9.22 5.63
N ARG A 168 7.92 10.22 5.09
CA ARG A 168 8.35 11.41 5.85
C ARG A 168 7.16 12.16 6.44
N LEU A 169 6.08 12.33 5.68
CA LEU A 169 4.88 13.01 6.15
C LEU A 169 4.22 12.24 7.30
N ARG A 170 3.98 10.94 7.11
CA ARG A 170 3.41 10.07 8.16
C ARG A 170 4.29 10.05 9.40
N SER A 171 5.61 9.99 9.23
CA SER A 171 6.55 10.05 10.36
C SER A 171 6.39 11.38 11.10
N ALA A 172 6.36 12.51 10.40
CA ALA A 172 6.12 13.82 11.03
C ALA A 172 4.78 13.90 11.80
N VAL A 173 3.70 13.33 11.26
CA VAL A 173 2.40 13.27 11.96
C VAL A 173 2.50 12.44 13.24
N ASN A 174 3.09 11.24 13.17
CA ASN A 174 3.25 10.37 14.34
C ASN A 174 4.23 10.95 15.37
N LEU A 175 5.29 11.63 14.93
CA LEU A 175 6.18 12.41 15.79
C LEU A 175 5.42 13.50 16.55
N HIS A 176 4.49 14.19 15.90
CA HIS A 176 3.69 15.22 16.58
C HIS A 176 2.75 14.59 17.62
N ARG A 177 2.07 13.49 17.26
CA ARG A 177 1.14 12.76 18.15
C ARG A 177 1.82 12.18 19.38
N THR A 178 3.09 11.81 19.26
CA THR A 178 3.93 11.29 20.37
C THR A 178 4.66 12.40 21.13
N GLY A 179 4.29 13.67 20.94
CA GLY A 179 4.84 14.81 21.69
C GLY A 179 6.18 15.35 21.15
N ARG A 180 6.79 14.70 20.15
CA ARG A 180 8.06 15.11 19.50
C ARG A 180 7.85 16.25 18.49
N SER A 181 7.07 17.26 18.87
CA SER A 181 6.61 18.36 18.00
C SER A 181 7.75 19.16 17.35
N GLY A 182 8.89 19.31 18.03
CA GLY A 182 10.05 19.99 17.46
C GLY A 182 10.64 19.25 16.24
N LYS A 183 10.72 17.92 16.31
CA LYS A 183 11.18 17.08 15.18
C LYS A 183 10.14 17.07 14.07
N ALA A 184 8.86 16.88 14.40
CA ALA A 184 7.76 16.94 13.44
C ALA A 184 7.77 18.23 12.62
N ARG A 185 7.89 19.39 13.29
CA ARG A 185 7.95 20.71 12.64
C ARG A 185 9.09 20.82 11.63
N LYS A 186 10.27 20.28 11.92
CA LYS A 186 11.41 20.29 10.98
C LYS A 186 11.10 19.50 9.72
N VAL A 187 10.50 18.31 9.88
CA VAL A 187 10.15 17.45 8.74
C VAL A 187 9.03 18.08 7.90
N PHE A 188 7.95 18.56 8.53
CA PHE A 188 6.88 19.23 7.79
C PHE A 188 7.40 20.45 7.02
N ARG A 189 8.27 21.26 7.63
CA ARG A 189 8.87 22.43 6.97
C ARG A 189 9.65 22.01 5.73
N SER A 190 10.50 20.98 5.86
CA SER A 190 11.28 20.47 4.74
C SER A 190 10.39 19.94 3.60
N LEU A 191 9.25 19.30 3.90
CA LEU A 191 8.31 18.83 2.88
C LEU A 191 7.56 19.99 2.20
N ALA A 192 7.19 21.02 2.98
CA ALA A 192 6.49 22.20 2.45
C ALA A 192 7.37 23.07 1.56
N GLU A 193 8.67 23.17 1.86
CA GLU A 193 9.64 24.02 1.16
C GLU A 193 10.33 23.30 -0.02
N GLU A 194 9.97 22.04 -0.30
CA GLU A 194 10.61 21.26 -1.35
C GLU A 194 10.29 21.81 -2.77
N ALA A 195 11.34 22.22 -3.48
CA ALA A 195 11.21 22.95 -4.74
C ALA A 195 10.63 22.10 -5.89
N ARG A 196 10.92 20.79 -5.91
CA ARG A 196 10.46 19.88 -6.97
C ARG A 196 9.71 18.71 -6.36
N ILE A 197 8.39 18.71 -6.55
CA ILE A 197 7.49 17.66 -6.09
C ILE A 197 6.72 17.17 -7.32
N PRO A 198 6.69 15.86 -7.59
CA PRO A 198 5.82 15.30 -8.62
C PRO A 198 4.36 15.68 -8.36
N VAL A 199 3.57 15.88 -9.42
CA VAL A 199 2.18 16.37 -9.32
C VAL A 199 1.34 15.44 -8.45
N GLU A 200 1.52 14.14 -8.62
CA GLU A 200 0.88 13.05 -7.88
C GLU A 200 1.22 13.02 -6.37
N GLU A 201 2.29 13.72 -5.95
CA GLU A 201 2.73 13.82 -4.55
C GLU A 201 2.55 15.24 -3.96
N GLU A 202 2.04 16.22 -4.72
CA GLU A 202 1.88 17.59 -4.20
C GLU A 202 0.97 17.66 -2.97
N TRP A 203 0.02 16.72 -2.86
CA TRP A 203 -0.83 16.57 -1.68
C TRP A 203 0.00 16.39 -0.39
N VAL A 204 1.20 15.80 -0.46
CA VAL A 204 2.09 15.64 0.69
C VAL A 204 2.53 16.99 1.26
N ALA A 205 2.96 17.89 0.38
CA ALA A 205 3.39 19.23 0.79
C ALA A 205 2.22 20.08 1.27
N VAL A 206 1.05 19.97 0.62
CA VAL A 206 -0.16 20.64 1.10
C VAL A 206 -0.47 20.18 2.53
N VAL A 207 -0.55 18.88 2.81
CA VAL A 207 -0.80 18.37 4.17
C VAL A 207 0.27 18.83 5.16
N ALA A 208 1.54 18.83 4.77
CA ALA A 208 2.64 19.32 5.61
C ALA A 208 2.47 20.80 6.01
N VAL A 209 2.08 21.66 5.05
CA VAL A 209 1.74 23.08 5.32
C VAL A 209 0.55 23.15 6.26
N GLU A 210 -0.50 22.35 6.04
CA GLU A 210 -1.67 22.39 6.90
C GLU A 210 -1.33 22.01 8.35
N GLU A 211 -0.50 20.99 8.57
CA GLU A 211 -0.05 20.58 9.90
C GLU A 211 0.77 21.68 10.57
N LEU A 212 1.72 22.29 9.86
CA LEU A 212 2.49 23.43 10.39
C LEU A 212 1.60 24.59 10.80
N VAL A 213 0.67 24.98 9.93
CA VAL A 213 -0.26 26.08 10.19
C VAL A 213 -1.13 25.79 11.42
N ARG A 214 -1.66 24.57 11.54
CA ARG A 214 -2.44 24.16 12.73
C ARG A 214 -1.59 24.18 13.99
N MET A 215 -0.33 23.76 13.92
CA MET A 215 0.61 23.83 15.05
C MET A 215 0.88 25.27 15.48
N GLU A 216 1.09 26.21 14.54
CA GLU A 216 1.30 27.62 14.88
C GLU A 216 0.05 28.27 15.45
N LYS A 217 -1.13 27.98 14.87
CA LYS A 217 -2.41 28.46 15.40
C LYS A 217 -2.64 27.97 16.83
N LYS A 218 -2.44 26.67 17.10
CA LYS A 218 -2.60 26.09 18.45
C LYS A 218 -1.59 26.67 19.45
N ALA A 219 -0.41 27.06 18.98
CA ALA A 219 0.60 27.73 19.79
C ALA A 219 0.33 29.23 20.01
N GLY A 220 -0.84 29.76 19.60
CA GLY A 220 -1.17 31.18 19.73
C GLY A 220 -0.37 32.09 18.81
N ARG A 221 0.18 31.55 17.70
CA ARG A 221 0.97 32.30 16.71
C ARG A 221 0.31 32.31 15.32
N PRO A 222 -0.94 32.79 15.18
CA PRO A 222 -1.65 32.77 13.90
C PRO A 222 -0.96 33.60 12.81
N GLN A 223 -0.27 34.69 13.16
CA GLN A 223 0.52 35.48 12.21
C GLN A 223 1.63 34.66 11.55
N ARG A 224 2.36 33.85 12.34
CA ARG A 224 3.37 32.93 11.81
C ARG A 224 2.73 31.86 10.92
N GLY A 225 1.50 31.45 11.23
CA GLY A 225 0.71 30.58 10.37
C GLY A 225 0.45 31.21 8.99
N LEU A 226 0.11 32.51 8.93
CA LEU A 226 -0.10 33.21 7.66
C LEU A 226 1.19 33.30 6.85
N GLU A 227 2.32 33.61 7.48
CA GLU A 227 3.63 33.65 6.83
C GLU A 227 4.04 32.31 6.21
N LEU A 228 3.72 31.19 6.88
CA LEU A 228 3.97 29.85 6.36
C LEU A 228 3.02 29.47 5.23
N LEU A 229 1.79 29.99 5.25
CA LEU A 229 0.75 29.68 4.28
C LEU A 229 0.91 30.47 2.97
N ASP A 230 1.45 31.67 3.03
CA ASP A 230 1.66 32.58 1.91
C ASP A 230 2.40 31.96 0.69
N PRO A 231 3.57 31.31 0.83
CA PRO A 231 4.21 30.63 -0.30
C PRO A 231 3.36 29.47 -0.85
N ALA A 232 2.64 28.74 0.01
CA ALA A 232 1.78 27.64 -0.42
C ALA A 232 0.56 28.15 -1.20
N ARG A 233 -0.03 29.29 -0.82
CA ARG A 233 -1.12 29.95 -1.57
C ARG A 233 -0.66 30.47 -2.92
N ARG A 234 0.59 30.90 -3.07
CA ARG A 234 1.17 31.24 -4.38
C ARG A 234 1.35 30.01 -5.27
N ARG A 235 1.79 28.89 -4.69
CA ARG A 235 2.00 27.64 -5.44
C ARG A 235 0.69 26.95 -5.83
N TRP A 236 -0.30 26.97 -4.93
CA TRP A 236 -1.61 26.35 -5.13
C TRP A 236 -2.75 27.36 -4.88
N PRO A 237 -2.93 28.35 -5.77
CA PRO A 237 -3.87 29.46 -5.57
C PRO A 237 -5.32 29.02 -5.47
N ASP A 238 -5.69 27.95 -6.17
CA ASP A 238 -7.06 27.43 -6.22
C ASP A 238 -7.35 26.35 -5.16
N ASN A 239 -6.39 26.09 -4.26
CA ASN A 239 -6.60 25.09 -3.21
C ASN A 239 -7.56 25.60 -2.12
N SER A 240 -8.79 25.08 -2.12
CA SER A 240 -9.85 25.42 -1.16
C SER A 240 -9.43 25.24 0.30
N ARG A 241 -8.59 24.26 0.61
CA ARG A 241 -8.18 24.03 2.00
C ARG A 241 -7.19 25.05 2.51
N LEU A 242 -6.22 25.40 1.68
CA LEU A 242 -5.30 26.48 2.02
C LEU A 242 -6.06 27.79 2.21
N LEU A 243 -7.08 28.06 1.38
CA LEU A 243 -7.99 29.20 1.54
C LEU A 243 -8.73 29.16 2.90
N LEU A 244 -9.35 28.03 3.24
CA LEU A 244 -10.08 27.86 4.50
C LEU A 244 -9.17 27.96 5.73
N LEU A 245 -7.92 27.48 5.62
CA LEU A 245 -6.92 27.67 6.68
C LEU A 245 -6.56 29.15 6.86
N GLU A 246 -6.39 29.90 5.77
CA GLU A 246 -6.13 31.34 5.83
C GLU A 246 -7.29 32.10 6.49
N VAL A 247 -8.53 31.79 6.09
CA VAL A 247 -9.75 32.33 6.73
C VAL A 247 -9.72 32.05 8.23
N SER A 248 -9.40 30.81 8.61
CA SER A 248 -9.35 30.38 10.01
C SER A 248 -8.25 31.08 10.83
N LEU A 249 -7.13 31.44 10.21
CA LEU A 249 -6.05 32.21 10.83
C LEU A 249 -6.43 33.69 10.99
N ARG A 250 -7.05 34.29 9.96
CA ARG A 250 -7.55 35.68 10.01
C ARG A 250 -8.60 35.86 11.09
N GLN A 251 -9.50 34.90 11.25
CA GLN A 251 -10.45 34.89 12.36
C GLN A 251 -9.76 34.83 13.73
N ALA A 252 -8.68 34.05 13.85
CA ALA A 252 -7.89 33.99 15.09
C ALA A 252 -7.08 35.28 15.37
N LEU A 253 -6.91 36.13 14.35
CA LEU A 253 -6.33 37.48 14.44
C LEU A 253 -7.41 38.57 14.53
N GLU A 254 -8.69 38.20 14.69
CA GLU A 254 -9.84 39.11 14.71
C GLU A 254 -10.06 39.91 13.40
N ASP A 255 -9.37 39.55 12.31
CA ASP A 255 -9.54 40.10 10.96
C ASP A 255 -10.77 39.49 10.26
N SER A 256 -11.96 39.78 10.82
CA SER A 256 -13.23 39.28 10.30
C SER A 256 -13.56 39.81 8.90
N LEU A 257 -13.13 41.04 8.60
CA LEU A 257 -13.35 41.66 7.29
C LEU A 257 -12.51 40.95 6.21
N GLY A 258 -11.22 40.73 6.47
CA GLY A 258 -10.33 40.02 5.56
C GLY A 258 -10.78 38.58 5.33
N ALA A 259 -11.20 37.88 6.39
CA ALA A 259 -11.77 36.54 6.29
C ALA A 259 -13.00 36.49 5.35
N ARG A 260 -13.94 37.44 5.48
CA ARG A 260 -15.13 37.52 4.61
C ARG A 260 -14.77 37.85 3.17
N LYS A 261 -13.87 38.81 2.94
CA LYS A 261 -13.39 39.16 1.60
C LYS A 261 -12.77 37.95 0.89
N LEU A 262 -11.96 37.18 1.62
CA LEU A 262 -11.29 36.00 1.09
C LEU A 262 -12.27 34.88 0.70
N LEU A 263 -13.31 34.67 1.50
CA LEU A 263 -14.40 33.74 1.15
C LEU A 263 -15.19 34.22 -0.07
N ALA A 264 -15.45 35.52 -0.18
CA ALA A 264 -16.17 36.10 -1.32
C ALA A 264 -15.37 36.03 -2.63
N SER A 265 -14.03 36.04 -2.57
CA SER A 265 -13.16 35.90 -3.75
C SER A 265 -12.99 34.45 -4.23
N ARG A 266 -13.63 33.48 -3.58
CA ARG A 266 -13.49 32.06 -3.96
C ARG A 266 -14.13 31.82 -5.33
N SER A 267 -13.28 31.52 -6.32
CA SER A 267 -13.72 30.99 -7.61
C SER A 267 -14.51 29.70 -7.41
N ARG A 268 -15.62 29.53 -8.15
CA ARG A 268 -16.42 28.29 -8.19
C ARG A 268 -15.73 27.19 -9.03
N THR A 269 -14.41 27.07 -8.95
CA THR A 269 -13.71 25.97 -9.60
C THR A 269 -14.16 24.67 -8.93
N PRO A 270 -14.49 23.62 -9.72
CA PRO A 270 -14.81 22.32 -9.15
C PRO A 270 -13.60 21.87 -8.33
N GLU A 271 -13.85 21.53 -7.06
CA GLU A 271 -12.81 20.95 -6.21
C GLU A 271 -12.31 19.67 -6.87
N SER A 272 -11.01 19.39 -6.72
CA SER A 272 -10.48 18.04 -6.92
C SER A 272 -11.42 17.04 -6.26
N GLU A 273 -11.82 15.98 -6.97
CA GLU A 273 -12.76 14.96 -6.47
C GLU A 273 -12.32 14.40 -5.11
N LEU A 274 -11.00 14.34 -4.89
CA LEU A 274 -10.40 13.93 -3.63
C LEU A 274 -9.54 15.04 -3.04
N SER A 275 -9.71 15.22 -1.74
CA SER A 275 -8.96 16.20 -0.97
C SER A 275 -7.65 15.58 -0.42
N GLU A 276 -6.61 16.37 -0.20
CA GLU A 276 -5.27 15.92 0.22
C GLU A 276 -5.24 15.12 1.54
N ARG A 277 -6.08 15.48 2.51
CA ARG A 277 -6.27 14.71 3.74
C ARG A 277 -7.07 13.45 3.49
N HIS A 278 -7.93 13.40 2.47
CA HIS A 278 -8.52 12.14 2.06
C HIS A 278 -7.44 11.22 1.46
N LEU A 279 -6.52 11.76 0.65
CA LEU A 279 -5.34 11.03 0.16
C LEU A 279 -4.41 10.56 1.30
N TYR A 280 -4.27 11.35 2.37
CA TYR A 280 -3.57 10.92 3.58
C TYR A 280 -4.32 9.82 4.36
N ALA A 281 -5.64 9.92 4.48
CA ALA A 281 -6.47 9.04 5.31
C ALA A 281 -6.85 7.71 4.65
N ARG A 282 -6.87 7.66 3.31
CA ARG A 282 -7.08 6.41 2.56
C ARG A 282 -5.92 5.44 2.83
N TRP A 283 -6.19 4.15 2.63
CA TRP A 283 -5.13 3.16 2.62
C TRP A 283 -4.13 3.48 1.50
N PRO A 284 -2.82 3.49 1.78
CA PRO A 284 -1.81 3.63 0.74
C PRO A 284 -1.97 2.57 -0.35
N GLU A 285 -1.52 2.89 -1.55
CA GLU A 285 -1.54 1.92 -2.64
C GLU A 285 -0.63 0.73 -2.30
N SER A 286 -1.16 -0.47 -2.46
CA SER A 286 -0.47 -1.71 -2.09
C SER A 286 0.69 -2.07 -3.02
N GLY A 287 0.78 -1.42 -4.19
CA GLY A 287 1.68 -1.84 -5.26
C GLY A 287 1.28 -3.18 -5.89
N TRP A 288 0.14 -3.77 -5.49
CA TRP A 288 -0.33 -5.07 -5.97
C TRP A 288 -0.43 -5.12 -7.50
N GLY A 289 -0.93 -4.06 -8.13
CA GLY A 289 -1.06 -3.99 -9.58
C GLY A 289 0.27 -4.22 -10.31
N GLN A 290 1.36 -3.62 -9.82
CA GLN A 290 2.69 -3.75 -10.43
C GLN A 290 3.26 -5.17 -10.25
N VAL A 291 3.06 -5.78 -9.07
CA VAL A 291 3.49 -7.16 -8.80
C VAL A 291 2.69 -8.13 -9.66
N ARG A 292 1.37 -7.94 -9.72
CA ARG A 292 0.45 -8.73 -10.53
C ARG A 292 0.80 -8.67 -12.02
N GLU A 293 0.99 -7.48 -12.58
CA GLU A 293 1.34 -7.31 -13.99
C GLU A 293 2.65 -7.99 -14.35
N ARG A 294 3.66 -7.89 -13.49
CA ARG A 294 4.95 -8.54 -13.69
C ARG A 294 4.83 -10.05 -13.69
N LEU A 295 4.17 -10.63 -12.68
CA LEU A 295 3.99 -12.08 -12.57
C LEU A 295 3.15 -12.63 -13.73
N LEU A 296 2.12 -11.90 -14.17
CA LEU A 296 1.35 -12.27 -15.36
C LEU A 296 2.19 -12.21 -16.65
N ALA A 297 3.09 -11.23 -16.78
CA ALA A 297 3.99 -11.16 -17.93
C ALA A 297 4.96 -12.34 -17.98
N GLU A 298 5.51 -12.74 -16.84
CA GLU A 298 6.38 -13.94 -16.74
C GLU A 298 5.63 -15.22 -17.12
N LEU A 299 4.41 -15.41 -16.60
CA LEU A 299 3.59 -16.59 -16.92
C LEU A 299 3.32 -16.73 -18.42
N ARG A 300 3.07 -15.61 -19.12
CA ARG A 300 2.85 -15.62 -20.59
C ARG A 300 4.12 -16.04 -21.35
N VAL A 301 5.30 -15.62 -20.90
CA VAL A 301 6.57 -16.01 -21.52
C VAL A 301 6.80 -17.51 -21.35
N THR A 302 6.54 -18.05 -20.17
CA THR A 302 6.72 -19.48 -19.88
C THR A 302 5.74 -20.34 -20.69
N GLN A 303 4.48 -19.91 -20.86
CA GLN A 303 3.50 -20.57 -21.73
C GLN A 303 3.92 -20.57 -23.21
N THR A 304 4.48 -19.47 -23.71
CA THR A 304 4.91 -19.40 -25.12
C THR A 304 6.08 -20.37 -25.39
N ARG A 305 6.97 -20.54 -24.40
CA ARG A 305 8.09 -21.49 -24.48
C ARG A 305 7.63 -22.95 -24.45
N SER A 306 6.67 -23.31 -23.61
CA SER A 306 6.16 -24.69 -23.51
C SER A 306 5.43 -25.13 -24.78
N VAL A 307 4.60 -24.27 -25.36
CA VAL A 307 3.91 -24.52 -26.64
C VAL A 307 4.92 -24.68 -27.79
N SER A 308 5.97 -23.84 -27.81
CA SER A 308 7.01 -23.93 -28.84
C SER A 308 7.85 -25.21 -28.72
N ALA A 309 8.17 -25.65 -27.50
CA ALA A 309 8.90 -26.90 -27.26
C ALA A 309 8.07 -28.14 -27.67
N SER A 310 6.78 -28.15 -27.34
CA SER A 310 5.88 -29.25 -27.70
C SER A 310 5.54 -29.29 -29.20
N ALA A 311 5.59 -28.16 -29.92
CA ALA A 311 5.46 -28.13 -31.38
C ALA A 311 6.69 -28.65 -32.13
N VAL A 312 7.89 -28.56 -31.56
CA VAL A 312 9.14 -29.08 -32.15
C VAL A 312 9.28 -30.60 -31.94
N GLU A 313 8.64 -31.15 -30.91
CA GLU A 313 8.66 -32.60 -30.62
C GLU A 313 7.57 -33.40 -31.35
N ALA A 314 6.70 -32.78 -32.15
CA ALA A 314 5.77 -33.50 -33.01
C ALA A 314 6.53 -34.11 -34.21
N PRO A 315 6.76 -35.44 -34.26
CA PRO A 315 7.43 -36.06 -35.40
C PRO A 315 6.47 -36.04 -36.59
N GLY A 316 6.98 -35.73 -37.78
CA GLY A 316 6.22 -35.88 -39.02
C GLY A 316 5.62 -37.28 -39.13
N SER A 317 4.30 -37.35 -39.05
CA SER A 317 3.46 -38.48 -39.46
C SER A 317 3.37 -38.56 -40.97
#